data_AF-O01506-F1
#
_entry.id   AF-O01506-F1
#
_cell.length_a   1.000
_cell.length_b   1.000
_cell.length_c   1.000
_cell.angle_alpha   90.00
_cell.angle_beta   90.00
_cell.angle_gamma   90.00
#
_symmetry.space_group_name_H-M   'P 1'
#
loop_
_entity.id
_entity.type
_entity.pdbx_description
1 polymer ?
#
loop_
_entity_poly.entity_id
_entity_poly.type
_entity_poly.pdbx_seq_one_letter_code
_entity_poly.pdbx_strand_id
1 'polypeptide(L)'
;MATFASRELTEEDDSHPGPSEKSEKDVLGIVRTGPKKLITGESSSLFKLKNELLKRKDRLNSEVHIKHTETHVSGKSNLLSTKKEEKERQARKDESRKLRIEKNERAVRREEDEARLMAAQQKLREKSELYDRMQEGNVVLANLDDTPVEFLVDFGTKKRRIEEERAWERERYREQEEAAPIGFGRAPIPEHYHHSEEQRVYGTSHMRLSLNENKRKEEIEKLLEMSKKTDMDKAKKKETEKHRDILRREKLNKLRAKHGLELLPEIVEPVAVPASQIDLNSIPLPGQKETPEERHARLMKSDREWDRGKGHYTTWIEKQRDERDDEFRPPDSYFR
;
A
#
# COMPACT_ATOMS: atom_id res chain seq x y z
N MET A 1 20.11 -16.09 29.88
CA MET A 1 21.53 -15.75 29.64
C MET A 1 21.58 -14.79 28.47
N ALA A 2 22.20 -13.63 28.64
CA ALA A 2 22.65 -12.78 27.53
C ALA A 2 23.97 -12.14 27.99
N THR A 3 25.07 -12.58 27.40
CA THR A 3 26.44 -12.19 27.70
C THR A 3 26.89 -11.05 26.80
N PHE A 4 27.60 -10.11 27.39
CA PHE A 4 28.22 -8.95 26.78
C PHE A 4 29.32 -9.34 25.79
N ALA A 5 29.34 -8.67 24.63
CA ALA A 5 30.43 -8.72 23.66
C ALA A 5 31.27 -7.45 23.74
N SER A 6 32.55 -7.66 24.00
CA SER A 6 33.67 -6.73 24.05
C SER A 6 33.92 -6.05 22.70
N ARG A 7 34.50 -4.85 22.73
CA ARG A 7 35.30 -4.37 21.61
C ARG A 7 36.52 -3.59 22.10
N GLU A 8 37.65 -4.19 21.79
CA GLU A 8 39.02 -3.72 21.97
C GLU A 8 39.33 -2.57 21.01
N LEU A 9 40.07 -1.58 21.50
CA LEU A 9 41.02 -0.75 20.75
C LEU A 9 42.27 -0.74 21.66
N THR A 10 43.39 -1.42 21.37
CA THR A 10 44.44 -1.16 20.35
C THR A 10 44.68 0.34 20.11
N GLU A 11 45.89 0.90 20.20
CA GLU A 11 47.25 0.48 20.53
C GLU A 11 48.04 1.81 20.73
N GLU A 12 49.18 1.74 21.43
CA GLU A 12 50.39 2.58 21.26
C GLU A 12 50.24 4.11 21.09
N ASP A 13 50.70 4.89 22.08
CA ASP A 13 51.91 5.70 21.86
C ASP A 13 52.47 6.37 23.13
N ASP A 14 53.79 6.52 23.04
CA ASP A 14 54.80 6.90 24.01
C ASP A 14 54.72 8.31 24.63
N SER A 15 55.57 8.46 25.66
CA SER A 15 56.29 9.67 26.10
C SER A 15 55.73 10.48 27.29
N HIS A 16 56.25 10.16 28.47
CA HIS A 16 56.19 10.96 29.68
C HIS A 16 56.87 12.34 29.53
N PRO A 17 56.39 13.35 30.29
CA PRO A 17 57.33 14.01 31.19
C PRO A 17 56.76 14.28 32.58
N GLY A 18 57.50 13.84 33.60
CA GLY A 18 58.17 14.73 34.55
C GLY A 18 57.34 15.47 35.64
N PRO A 19 57.91 15.67 36.84
CA PRO A 19 57.14 15.91 38.06
C PRO A 19 57.18 17.35 38.58
N SER A 20 56.38 17.56 39.62
CA SER A 20 56.40 18.64 40.62
C SER A 20 55.38 19.76 40.41
N GLU A 21 54.27 19.70 41.16
CA GLU A 21 53.81 20.87 41.88
C GLU A 21 52.94 20.46 43.08
N LYS A 22 53.04 21.28 44.12
CA LYS A 22 52.86 20.92 45.52
C LYS A 22 51.39 20.97 45.94
N SER A 23 51.10 20.21 46.98
CA SER A 23 49.85 20.22 47.74
C SER A 23 49.48 21.60 48.31
N GLU A 24 48.30 22.09 47.99
CA GLU A 24 47.59 23.08 48.82
C GLU A 24 46.80 22.35 49.90
N LYS A 25 47.17 22.60 51.16
CA LYS A 25 46.56 22.02 52.35
C LYS A 25 45.56 23.02 52.90
N ASP A 26 44.30 22.61 52.94
CA ASP A 26 43.22 23.37 53.60
C ASP A 26 43.25 23.17 55.12
N VAL A 27 42.60 24.08 55.86
CA VAL A 27 42.67 24.28 57.33
C VAL A 27 42.30 23.06 58.20
N LEU A 28 41.84 21.96 57.61
CA LEU A 28 41.56 20.70 58.32
C LEU A 28 42.43 19.52 57.87
N GLY A 29 43.51 19.76 57.10
CA GLY A 29 44.47 18.72 56.71
C GLY A 29 43.89 17.61 55.82
N ILE A 30 42.64 17.75 55.37
CA ILE A 30 41.98 16.84 54.45
C ILE A 30 42.50 17.16 53.05
N VAL A 31 43.50 16.40 52.60
CA VAL A 31 43.92 16.39 51.19
C VAL A 31 42.68 16.03 50.37
N ARG A 32 42.12 17.01 49.65
CA ARG A 32 41.06 16.80 48.66
C ARG A 32 41.64 15.98 47.52
N THR A 33 41.73 14.66 47.69
CA THR A 33 41.97 13.77 46.57
C THR A 33 40.67 13.75 45.76
N GLY A 34 40.60 14.58 44.72
CA GLY A 34 39.61 14.42 43.67
C GLY A 34 39.65 12.99 43.12
N PRO A 35 38.58 12.51 42.46
CA PRO A 35 38.49 11.13 42.01
C PRO A 35 39.67 10.81 41.09
N LYS A 36 40.69 10.14 41.63
CA LYS A 36 41.82 9.67 40.83
C LYS A 36 41.26 8.68 39.82
N LYS A 37 41.53 8.92 38.53
CA LYS A 37 41.13 8.03 37.43
C LYS A 37 41.81 6.67 37.67
N LEU A 38 41.05 5.69 38.17
CA LEU A 38 41.55 4.36 38.45
C LEU A 38 41.45 3.52 37.17
N ILE A 39 42.61 3.16 36.60
CA ILE A 39 42.71 2.21 35.50
C ILE A 39 42.27 0.84 36.04
N THR A 40 41.22 0.29 35.43
CA THR A 40 40.53 -0.95 35.85
C THR A 40 41.16 -2.22 35.29
N GLY A 41 42.36 -2.12 34.70
CA GLY A 41 43.00 -3.22 33.96
C GLY A 41 43.65 -4.31 34.81
N GLU A 42 43.94 -4.07 36.08
CA GLU A 42 44.56 -5.08 36.94
C GLU A 42 43.58 -5.53 38.00
N SER A 43 43.35 -6.85 38.11
CA SER A 43 42.62 -7.46 39.24
C SER A 43 43.14 -6.97 40.60
N SER A 44 44.42 -6.59 40.68
CA SER A 44 45.06 -5.93 41.81
C SER A 44 44.35 -4.64 42.23
N SER A 45 43.86 -3.85 41.27
CA SER A 45 43.11 -2.59 41.46
C SER A 45 41.76 -2.85 42.14
N LEU A 46 41.03 -3.88 41.71
CA LEU A 46 39.73 -4.25 42.29
C LEU A 46 39.86 -4.81 43.71
N PHE A 47 40.90 -5.62 43.98
CA PHE A 47 41.21 -6.08 45.33
C PHE A 47 41.64 -4.92 46.25
N LYS A 48 42.46 -3.98 45.75
CA LYS A 48 42.81 -2.75 46.47
C LYS A 48 41.54 -1.93 46.79
N LEU A 49 40.62 -1.80 45.84
CA LEU A 49 39.34 -1.10 46.00
C LEU A 49 38.42 -1.79 47.00
N LYS A 50 38.28 -3.11 46.92
CA LYS A 50 37.49 -3.89 47.88
C LYS A 50 38.06 -3.78 49.28
N ASN A 51 39.39 -3.81 49.42
CA ASN A 51 40.08 -3.64 50.69
C ASN A 51 39.96 -2.20 51.20
N GLU A 52 40.02 -1.19 50.32
CA GLU A 52 39.77 0.20 50.68
C GLU A 52 38.31 0.39 51.13
N LEU A 53 37.35 -0.22 50.43
CA LEU A 53 35.93 -0.18 50.77
C LEU A 53 35.68 -0.88 52.11
N LEU A 54 36.29 -2.03 52.37
CA LEU A 54 36.24 -2.69 53.68
C LEU A 54 36.83 -1.77 54.75
N LYS A 55 38.04 -1.24 54.55
CA LYS A 55 38.67 -0.29 55.48
C LYS A 55 37.81 0.96 55.69
N ARG A 56 37.12 1.44 54.66
CA ARG A 56 36.24 2.60 54.74
C ARG A 56 34.93 2.27 55.45
N LYS A 57 34.38 1.07 55.25
CA LYS A 57 33.24 0.56 56.03
C LYS A 57 33.62 0.36 57.49
N ASP A 58 34.78 -0.22 57.76
CA ASP A 58 35.28 -0.42 59.12
C ASP A 58 35.57 0.92 59.80
N ARG A 59 36.12 1.89 59.06
CA ARG A 59 36.28 3.28 59.54
C ARG A 59 34.95 3.95 59.79
N LEU A 60 33.98 3.84 58.89
CA LEU A 60 32.64 4.40 59.10
C LEU A 60 31.94 3.72 60.26
N ASN A 61 32.07 2.41 60.41
CA ASN A 61 31.54 1.66 61.54
C ASN A 61 32.25 2.08 62.83
N SER A 62 33.58 2.23 62.84
CA SER A 62 34.32 2.73 63.99
C SER A 62 33.98 4.18 64.28
N GLU A 63 33.79 5.03 63.27
CA GLU A 63 33.37 6.43 63.44
C GLU A 63 31.93 6.52 63.93
N VAL A 64 31.04 5.63 63.51
CA VAL A 64 29.67 5.54 64.03
C VAL A 64 29.72 5.07 65.48
N HIS A 65 30.56 4.08 65.82
CA HIS A 65 30.75 3.66 67.20
C HIS A 65 31.39 4.77 68.05
N ILE A 66 32.43 5.45 67.56
CA ILE A 66 33.11 6.57 68.22
C ILE A 66 32.15 7.76 68.34
N LYS A 67 31.33 8.10 67.35
CA LYS A 67 30.31 9.16 67.47
C LYS A 67 29.18 8.80 68.44
N HIS A 68 28.98 7.50 68.73
CA HIS A 68 28.06 7.04 69.76
C HIS A 68 28.74 6.82 71.14
N THR A 69 30.07 6.70 71.19
CA THR A 69 30.84 6.50 72.44
C THR A 69 31.74 7.68 72.84
N GLU A 70 31.89 8.72 72.02
CA GLU A 70 32.42 10.03 72.41
C GLU A 70 31.32 10.76 73.17
N THR A 71 31.12 10.21 74.35
CA THR A 71 30.60 10.87 75.53
C THR A 71 31.30 12.21 75.68
N HIS A 72 30.63 13.26 75.21
CA HIS A 72 30.73 14.54 75.87
C HIS A 72 30.32 14.35 77.34
N VAL A 73 31.35 14.45 78.17
CA VAL A 73 31.38 15.14 79.47
C VAL A 73 30.41 14.61 80.52
N SER A 74 30.92 13.67 81.32
CA SER A 74 30.91 13.67 82.79
C SER A 74 30.05 14.79 83.44
N GLY A 75 28.74 14.59 83.45
CA GLY A 75 27.77 15.34 84.23
C GLY A 75 26.76 14.35 84.77
N LYS A 76 26.85 14.05 86.06
CA LYS A 76 25.95 13.13 86.77
C LYS A 76 24.51 13.66 86.68
N SER A 77 23.55 12.76 86.44
CA SER A 77 22.10 12.98 86.19
C SER A 77 21.80 13.48 84.76
N ASN A 78 21.10 12.79 83.84
CA ASN A 78 20.05 11.79 83.97
C ASN A 78 20.09 10.87 82.71
N LEU A 79 20.98 9.86 82.69
CA LEU A 79 21.27 8.99 81.52
C LEU A 79 20.14 8.02 81.10
N LEU A 80 18.97 8.06 81.76
CA LEU A 80 17.87 7.13 81.46
C LEU A 80 16.72 7.76 80.64
N SER A 81 16.48 9.08 80.69
CA SER A 81 15.32 9.68 80.02
C SER A 81 15.57 10.03 78.55
N THR A 82 16.78 10.51 78.20
CA THR A 82 17.12 10.86 76.80
C THR A 82 17.20 9.65 75.89
N LYS A 83 17.60 8.48 76.42
CA LYS A 83 17.56 7.22 75.66
C LYS A 83 16.14 6.80 75.29
N LYS A 84 15.15 7.11 76.12
CA LYS A 84 13.74 6.80 75.82
C LYS A 84 13.21 7.73 74.73
N GLU A 85 13.44 9.03 74.87
CA GLU A 85 13.00 10.03 73.88
C GLU A 85 13.70 9.86 72.53
N GLU A 86 15.00 9.56 72.52
CA GLU A 86 15.74 9.31 71.27
C GLU A 86 15.26 8.02 70.58
N LYS A 87 14.96 6.97 71.35
CA LYS A 87 14.33 5.76 70.80
C LYS A 87 12.96 6.05 70.20
N GLU A 88 12.15 6.90 70.83
CA GLU A 88 10.86 7.31 70.29
C GLU A 88 11.03 8.15 69.02
N ARG A 89 11.97 9.09 69.00
CA ARG A 89 12.30 9.89 67.81
C ARG A 89 12.77 9.00 66.66
N GLN A 90 13.60 8.01 66.94
CA GLN A 90 14.07 7.04 65.95
C GLN A 90 12.92 6.14 65.47
N ALA A 91 12.06 5.66 66.38
CA ALA A 91 10.87 4.90 66.04
C ALA A 91 9.94 5.68 65.09
N ARG A 92 9.66 6.96 65.39
CA ARG A 92 8.86 7.84 64.51
C ARG A 92 9.50 8.03 63.13
N LYS A 93 10.82 8.14 63.04
CA LYS A 93 11.55 8.22 61.76
C LYS A 93 11.49 6.90 60.99
N ASP A 94 11.63 5.77 61.68
CA ASP A 94 11.55 4.43 61.08
C ASP A 94 10.13 4.11 60.59
N GLU A 95 9.10 4.53 61.32
CA GLU A 95 7.70 4.49 60.89
C GLU A 95 7.49 5.35 59.63
N SER A 96 7.98 6.59 59.64
CA SER A 96 7.90 7.49 58.48
C SER A 96 8.63 6.91 57.25
N ARG A 97 9.79 6.29 57.47
CA ARG A 97 10.55 5.58 56.43
C ARG A 97 9.79 4.36 55.92
N LYS A 98 9.18 3.58 56.81
CA LYS A 98 8.37 2.40 56.46
C LYS A 98 7.18 2.81 55.59
N LEU A 99 6.46 3.87 55.96
CA LEU A 99 5.36 4.42 55.15
C LEU A 99 5.83 4.89 53.77
N ARG A 100 7.02 5.52 53.68
CA ARG A 100 7.59 5.94 52.39
C ARG A 100 7.99 4.74 51.52
N ILE A 101 8.58 3.71 52.12
CA ILE A 101 8.94 2.46 51.42
C ILE A 101 7.67 1.78 50.91
N GLU A 102 6.66 1.62 51.75
CA GLU A 102 5.38 1.01 51.38
C GLU A 102 4.68 1.78 50.25
N LYS A 103 4.69 3.12 50.28
CA LYS A 103 4.16 3.94 49.18
C LYS A 103 4.91 3.72 47.86
N ASN A 104 6.25 3.68 47.91
CA ASN A 104 7.07 3.43 46.73
C ASN A 104 6.89 2.01 46.20
N GLU A 105 6.82 1.01 47.08
CA GLU A 105 6.58 -0.39 46.73
C GLU A 105 5.21 -0.56 46.04
N ARG A 106 4.16 0.11 46.55
CA ARG A 106 2.85 0.14 45.90
C ARG A 106 2.87 0.85 44.54
N ALA A 107 3.75 1.84 44.33
CA ALA A 107 3.89 2.51 43.05
C ALA A 107 4.62 1.63 42.03
N VAL A 108 5.73 1.00 42.42
CA VAL A 108 6.50 0.07 41.57
C VAL A 108 5.64 -1.14 41.17
N ARG A 109 4.87 -1.73 42.10
CA ARG A 109 3.94 -2.82 41.75
C ARG A 109 2.91 -2.40 40.69
N ARG A 110 2.33 -1.21 40.84
CA ARG A 110 1.37 -0.68 39.85
C ARG A 110 2.02 -0.49 38.47
N GLU A 111 3.23 0.06 38.44
CA GLU A 111 3.99 0.24 37.19
C GLU A 111 4.33 -1.11 36.53
N GLU A 112 4.75 -2.12 37.30
CA GLU A 112 5.00 -3.47 36.78
C GLU A 112 3.74 -4.14 36.23
N ASP A 113 2.60 -4.01 36.92
CA ASP A 113 1.32 -4.56 36.47
C ASP A 113 0.81 -3.85 35.20
N GLU A 114 0.95 -2.53 35.12
CA GLU A 114 0.66 -1.75 33.91
C GLU A 114 1.56 -2.16 32.74
N ALA A 115 2.87 -2.35 32.98
CA ALA A 115 3.81 -2.81 31.96
C ALA A 115 3.48 -4.24 31.47
N ARG A 116 3.09 -5.15 32.36
CA ARG A 116 2.64 -6.50 31.99
C ARG A 116 1.37 -6.46 31.17
N LEU A 117 0.41 -5.61 31.54
CA LEU A 117 -0.83 -5.42 30.80
C LEU A 117 -0.55 -4.88 29.39
N MET A 118 0.29 -3.86 29.27
CA MET A 118 0.69 -3.28 27.98
C MET A 118 1.42 -4.29 27.09
N ALA A 119 2.34 -5.07 27.65
CA ALA A 119 3.03 -6.13 26.90
C ALA A 119 2.07 -7.25 26.45
N ALA A 120 1.10 -7.62 27.28
CA ALA A 120 0.06 -8.59 26.90
C ALA A 120 -0.83 -8.04 25.77
N GLN A 121 -1.22 -6.77 25.84
CA GLN A 121 -1.97 -6.11 24.77
C GLN A 121 -1.17 -6.03 23.47
N GLN A 122 0.12 -5.72 23.52
CA GLN A 122 1.00 -5.71 22.35
C GLN A 122 1.07 -7.09 21.69
N LYS A 123 1.33 -8.15 22.47
CA LYS A 123 1.33 -9.53 21.96
C LYS A 123 -0.01 -9.93 21.34
N LEU A 124 -1.13 -9.47 21.92
CA LEU A 124 -2.46 -9.75 21.37
C LEU A 124 -2.68 -9.00 20.04
N ARG A 125 -2.25 -7.73 19.95
CA ARG A 125 -2.30 -6.94 18.73
C ARG A 125 -1.44 -7.55 17.62
N GLU A 126 -0.22 -7.95 17.93
CA GLU A 126 0.68 -8.65 16.99
C GLU A 126 0.06 -9.95 16.48
N LYS A 127 -0.56 -10.74 17.37
CA LYS A 127 -1.28 -11.95 16.97
C LYS A 127 -2.49 -11.65 16.09
N SER A 128 -3.31 -10.65 16.41
CA SER A 128 -4.46 -10.29 15.57
C SER A 128 -4.02 -9.81 14.19
N GLU A 129 -3.00 -8.95 14.12
CA GLU A 129 -2.44 -8.50 12.84
C GLU A 129 -1.87 -9.66 12.02
N LEU A 130 -1.24 -10.65 12.67
CA LEU A 130 -0.76 -11.85 11.99
C LEU A 130 -1.92 -12.66 11.40
N TYR A 131 -3.02 -12.85 12.14
CA TYR A 131 -4.20 -13.53 11.61
C TYR A 131 -4.82 -12.80 10.42
N ASP A 132 -4.91 -11.47 10.49
CA ASP A 132 -5.42 -10.66 9.37
C ASP A 132 -4.53 -10.82 8.13
N ARG A 133 -3.21 -10.72 8.28
CA ARG A 133 -2.25 -10.92 7.19
C ARG A 133 -2.29 -12.35 6.61
N MET A 134 -2.50 -13.38 7.44
CA MET A 134 -2.70 -14.75 6.98
C MET A 134 -4.01 -14.91 6.21
N GLN A 135 -5.09 -14.25 6.65
CA GLN A 135 -6.38 -14.24 5.95
C GLN A 135 -6.31 -13.53 4.58
N GLU A 136 -5.48 -12.50 4.47
CA GLU A 136 -5.20 -11.81 3.20
C GLU A 136 -4.36 -12.66 2.22
N GLY A 137 -3.56 -13.58 2.76
CA GLY A 137 -2.62 -14.45 2.03
C GLY A 137 -1.23 -13.83 1.84
N ASN A 138 -0.87 -12.82 2.64
CA ASN A 138 0.40 -12.10 2.49
C ASN A 138 1.57 -12.78 3.22
N VAL A 139 1.29 -13.69 4.15
CA VAL A 139 2.28 -14.34 5.00
C VAL A 139 2.09 -15.85 4.94
N VAL A 140 3.08 -16.54 4.38
CA VAL A 140 3.23 -17.99 4.55
C VAL A 140 4.17 -18.19 5.72
N LEU A 141 3.65 -18.70 6.84
CA LEU A 141 4.49 -19.08 7.97
C LEU A 141 5.32 -20.30 7.55
N ALA A 142 6.63 -20.21 7.73
CA ALA A 142 7.55 -21.31 7.50
C ALA A 142 8.17 -21.75 8.83
N ASN A 143 8.38 -23.05 8.99
CA ASN A 143 9.19 -23.60 10.09
C ASN A 143 10.67 -23.21 9.91
N LEU A 144 11.53 -23.54 10.88
CA LEU A 144 12.98 -23.33 10.77
C LEU A 144 13.58 -24.00 9.51
N ASP A 145 12.94 -25.07 9.02
CA ASP A 145 13.35 -25.83 7.84
C ASP A 145 12.75 -25.29 6.53
N ASP A 146 12.23 -24.05 6.53
CA ASP A 146 11.53 -23.39 5.41
C ASP A 146 10.29 -24.15 4.87
N THR A 147 9.83 -25.18 5.60
CA THR A 147 8.59 -25.88 5.26
C THR A 147 7.38 -25.04 5.64
N PRO A 148 6.39 -24.88 4.74
CA PRO A 148 5.18 -24.13 5.06
C PRO A 148 4.44 -24.79 6.21
N VAL A 149 4.02 -23.99 7.19
CA VAL A 149 3.20 -24.46 8.32
C VAL A 149 1.81 -24.80 7.79
N GLU A 150 1.46 -26.09 7.81
CA GLU A 150 0.14 -26.55 7.45
C GLU A 150 -0.85 -26.23 8.57
N PHE A 151 -1.90 -25.48 8.25
CA PHE A 151 -2.98 -25.16 9.18
C PHE A 151 -4.20 -26.01 8.87
N LEU A 152 -4.89 -26.48 9.92
CA LEU A 152 -6.18 -27.15 9.77
C LEU A 152 -7.25 -26.23 9.18
N VAL A 153 -7.09 -24.92 9.36
CA VAL A 153 -7.98 -23.89 8.84
C VAL A 153 -7.34 -23.26 7.61
N ASP A 154 -8.01 -23.38 6.47
CA ASP A 154 -7.63 -22.71 5.24
C ASP A 154 -7.93 -21.21 5.33
N PHE A 155 -6.93 -20.38 5.65
CA PHE A 155 -7.09 -18.92 5.75
C PHE A 155 -7.54 -18.26 4.43
N GLY A 156 -7.27 -18.90 3.29
CA GLY A 156 -7.69 -18.43 1.97
C GLY A 156 -9.20 -18.61 1.68
N THR A 157 -9.93 -19.42 2.47
CA THR A 157 -11.36 -19.70 2.22
C THR A 157 -12.23 -18.43 2.30
N LYS A 158 -11.99 -17.57 3.29
CA LYS A 158 -12.73 -16.32 3.44
C LYS A 158 -12.48 -15.36 2.28
N LYS A 159 -11.24 -15.27 1.80
CA LYS A 159 -10.90 -14.47 0.62
C LYS A 159 -11.61 -14.99 -0.64
N ARG A 160 -11.59 -16.31 -0.85
CA ARG A 160 -12.33 -16.95 -1.94
C ARG A 160 -13.83 -16.66 -1.87
N ARG A 161 -14.43 -16.80 -0.69
CA ARG A 161 -15.85 -16.50 -0.47
C ARG A 161 -16.20 -15.05 -0.79
N ILE A 162 -15.37 -14.09 -0.36
CA ILE A 162 -15.57 -12.66 -0.66
C ILE A 162 -15.41 -12.40 -2.17
N GLU A 163 -14.47 -13.06 -2.83
CA GLU A 163 -14.27 -12.92 -4.27
C GLU A 163 -15.44 -13.52 -5.07
N GLU A 164 -15.95 -14.69 -4.65
CA GLU A 164 -17.14 -15.33 -5.19
C GLU A 164 -18.39 -14.48 -4.96
N GLU A 165 -18.60 -13.93 -3.76
CA GLU A 165 -19.71 -13.03 -3.44
C GLU A 165 -19.64 -11.73 -4.24
N ARG A 166 -18.45 -11.14 -4.38
CA ARG A 166 -18.25 -9.94 -5.20
C ARG A 166 -18.46 -10.23 -6.69
N ALA A 167 -18.10 -11.42 -7.16
CA ALA A 167 -18.39 -11.85 -8.53
C ALA A 167 -19.90 -12.02 -8.74
N TRP A 168 -20.58 -12.66 -7.78
CA TRP A 168 -22.03 -12.83 -7.76
C TRP A 168 -22.79 -11.49 -7.70
N GLU A 169 -22.35 -10.55 -6.87
CA GLU A 169 -22.98 -9.23 -6.76
C GLU A 169 -22.83 -8.44 -8.06
N ARG A 170 -21.67 -8.52 -8.73
CA ARG A 170 -21.49 -7.91 -10.07
C ARG A 170 -22.39 -8.55 -11.11
N GLU A 171 -22.57 -9.87 -11.07
CA GLU A 171 -23.44 -10.59 -12.00
C GLU A 171 -24.91 -10.25 -11.74
N ARG A 172 -25.32 -10.17 -10.48
CA ARG A 172 -26.67 -9.74 -10.08
C ARG A 172 -26.95 -8.27 -10.43
N TYR A 173 -25.95 -7.39 -10.33
CA TYR A 173 -26.07 -6.00 -10.76
C TYR A 173 -26.26 -5.93 -12.28
N ARG A 174 -25.46 -6.70 -13.05
CA ARG A 174 -25.61 -6.82 -14.50
C ARG A 174 -27.01 -7.35 -14.88
N GLU A 175 -27.47 -8.39 -14.21
CA GLU A 175 -28.81 -8.96 -14.46
C GLU A 175 -29.92 -7.96 -14.11
N GLN A 176 -29.79 -7.17 -13.03
CA GLN A 176 -30.76 -6.12 -12.70
C GLN A 176 -30.76 -4.98 -13.73
N GLU A 177 -29.61 -4.56 -14.24
CA GLU A 177 -29.55 -3.57 -15.34
C GLU A 177 -30.16 -4.12 -16.63
N GLU A 178 -29.91 -5.39 -16.96
CA GLU A 178 -30.49 -6.04 -18.15
C GLU A 178 -31.99 -6.33 -17.99
N ALA A 179 -32.46 -6.67 -16.78
CA ALA A 179 -33.85 -7.02 -16.49
C ALA A 179 -34.73 -5.81 -16.16
N ALA A 180 -34.15 -4.63 -15.91
CA ALA A 180 -34.93 -3.42 -15.69
C ALA A 180 -35.74 -3.09 -16.96
N PRO A 181 -37.09 -3.09 -16.89
CA PRO A 181 -37.91 -2.77 -18.05
C PRO A 181 -37.62 -1.33 -18.51
N ILE A 182 -37.08 -1.20 -19.72
CA ILE A 182 -36.91 0.09 -20.41
C ILE A 182 -38.32 0.60 -20.75
N GLY A 183 -38.99 1.25 -19.80
CA GLY A 183 -40.29 1.87 -20.07
C GLY A 183 -41.15 2.09 -18.84
N PHE A 184 -41.60 3.35 -18.69
CA PHE A 184 -42.64 3.83 -17.79
C PHE A 184 -42.25 4.11 -16.33
N GLY A 185 -41.74 5.33 -16.10
CA GLY A 185 -42.17 6.11 -14.93
C GLY A 185 -41.16 6.35 -13.80
N ARG A 186 -39.94 5.80 -13.84
CA ARG A 186 -38.88 6.30 -12.95
C ARG A 186 -38.26 7.55 -13.57
N ALA A 187 -38.45 8.69 -12.91
CA ALA A 187 -37.70 9.90 -13.18
C ALA A 187 -36.20 9.56 -13.23
N PRO A 188 -35.44 10.08 -14.22
CA PRO A 188 -34.02 9.76 -14.37
C PRO A 188 -33.34 10.05 -13.04
N ILE A 189 -32.70 9.02 -12.48
CA ILE A 189 -31.71 9.22 -11.43
C ILE A 189 -30.68 10.14 -12.06
N PRO A 190 -30.38 11.33 -11.50
CA PRO A 190 -29.33 12.17 -12.06
C PRO A 190 -28.08 11.32 -12.18
N GLU A 191 -27.60 11.13 -13.41
CA GLU A 191 -26.36 10.41 -13.65
C GLU A 191 -25.24 11.30 -13.10
N HIS A 192 -24.69 10.91 -11.94
CA HIS A 192 -23.52 11.59 -11.41
C HIS A 192 -22.34 11.19 -12.29
N TYR A 193 -21.69 12.18 -12.92
CA TYR A 193 -20.50 12.00 -13.74
C TYR A 193 -19.44 11.16 -13.01
N HIS A 194 -19.28 9.91 -13.44
CA HIS A 194 -18.26 9.02 -12.91
C HIS A 194 -17.22 8.73 -14.00
N HIS A 195 -16.12 9.48 -13.92
CA HIS A 195 -14.95 9.44 -14.80
C HIS A 195 -14.37 8.04 -15.11
N SER A 196 -14.70 7.01 -14.33
CA SER A 196 -14.26 5.63 -14.56
C SER A 196 -15.29 4.79 -15.33
N GLU A 197 -16.59 5.10 -15.23
CA GLU A 197 -17.68 4.38 -15.89
C GLU A 197 -17.67 4.65 -17.40
N GLU A 198 -17.44 5.92 -17.76
CA GLU A 198 -17.41 6.41 -19.14
C GLU A 198 -16.21 5.93 -19.95
N GLN A 199 -15.14 5.42 -19.31
CA GLN A 199 -13.98 4.87 -20.03
C GLN A 199 -14.35 3.62 -20.85
N ARG A 200 -15.32 2.83 -20.38
CA ARG A 200 -15.85 1.69 -21.14
C ARG A 200 -16.71 2.14 -22.32
N VAL A 201 -17.50 3.19 -22.13
CA VAL A 201 -18.48 3.67 -23.11
C VAL A 201 -17.81 4.48 -24.22
N TYR A 202 -16.89 5.38 -23.88
CA TYR A 202 -16.32 6.33 -24.82
C TYR A 202 -14.86 6.09 -25.20
N GLY A 203 -14.24 5.03 -24.68
CA GLY A 203 -12.89 4.61 -25.04
C GLY A 203 -11.78 5.56 -24.56
N THR A 204 -10.58 5.41 -25.14
CA THR A 204 -9.34 6.07 -24.67
C THR A 204 -9.38 7.60 -24.69
N SER A 205 -10.26 8.21 -25.49
CA SER A 205 -10.41 9.66 -25.58
C SER A 205 -10.95 10.31 -24.30
N HIS A 206 -11.62 9.55 -23.43
CA HIS A 206 -12.22 10.05 -22.19
C HIS A 206 -11.35 9.81 -20.96
N MET A 207 -10.10 9.35 -21.15
CA MET A 207 -9.12 9.31 -20.06
C MET A 207 -8.62 10.71 -19.73
N ARG A 208 -9.06 11.25 -18.59
CA ARG A 208 -8.45 12.47 -18.04
C ARG A 208 -7.07 12.12 -17.48
N LEU A 209 -6.04 12.65 -18.11
CA LEU A 209 -4.67 12.56 -17.60
C LEU A 209 -4.54 13.30 -16.27
N SER A 210 -3.74 12.75 -15.37
CA SER A 210 -3.43 13.40 -14.10
C SER A 210 -2.78 14.77 -14.30
N LEU A 211 -2.99 15.68 -13.34
CA LEU A 211 -2.41 17.04 -13.41
C LEU A 211 -0.90 17.04 -13.12
N ASN A 212 -0.40 16.02 -12.44
CA ASN A 212 1.03 15.87 -12.13
C ASN A 212 1.77 15.36 -13.36
N GLU A 213 2.78 16.08 -13.82
CA GLU A 213 3.49 15.76 -15.07
C GLU A 213 4.10 14.36 -15.10
N ASN A 214 4.67 13.88 -13.99
CA ASN A 214 5.29 12.56 -13.93
C ASN A 214 4.25 11.43 -14.06
N LYS A 215 3.18 11.49 -13.28
CA LYS A 215 2.07 10.53 -13.37
C LYS A 215 1.40 10.56 -14.74
N ARG A 216 1.27 11.76 -15.32
CA ARG A 216 0.73 11.95 -16.67
C ARG A 216 1.61 11.30 -17.74
N LYS A 217 2.94 11.42 -17.62
CA LYS A 217 3.87 10.75 -18.54
C LYS A 217 3.76 9.22 -18.44
N GLU A 218 3.67 8.69 -17.22
CA GLU A 218 3.45 7.25 -16.99
C GLU A 218 2.12 6.76 -17.57
N GLU A 219 1.03 7.51 -17.40
CA GLU A 219 -0.29 7.22 -17.98
C GLU A 219 -0.24 7.23 -19.52
N ILE A 220 0.44 8.21 -20.12
CA ILE A 220 0.65 8.30 -21.57
C ILE A 220 1.51 7.13 -22.07
N GLU A 221 2.59 6.79 -21.38
CA GLU A 221 3.48 5.69 -21.74
C GLU A 221 2.72 4.36 -21.71
N LYS A 222 1.93 4.13 -20.66
CA LYS A 222 1.04 2.97 -20.55
C LYS A 222 0.05 2.90 -21.71
N LEU A 223 -0.53 4.02 -22.13
CA LEU A 223 -1.42 4.08 -23.29
C LEU A 223 -0.70 3.74 -24.60
N LEU A 224 0.52 4.24 -24.78
CA LEU A 224 1.33 3.92 -25.96
C LEU A 224 1.72 2.45 -26.00
N GLU A 225 2.06 1.85 -24.85
CA GLU A 225 2.33 0.41 -24.75
C GLU A 225 1.10 -0.42 -25.10
N MET A 226 -0.07 -0.07 -24.54
CA MET A 226 -1.34 -0.74 -24.84
C MET A 226 -1.72 -0.62 -26.33
N SER A 227 -1.47 0.54 -26.95
CA SER A 227 -1.66 0.74 -28.39
C SER A 227 -0.75 -0.17 -29.20
N LYS A 228 0.56 -0.18 -28.91
CA LYS A 228 1.54 -1.03 -29.60
C LYS A 228 1.18 -2.51 -29.48
N LYS A 229 0.76 -2.96 -28.29
CA LYS A 229 0.29 -4.34 -28.08
C LYS A 229 -0.93 -4.66 -28.94
N THR A 230 -1.91 -3.76 -28.98
CA THR A 230 -3.11 -3.91 -29.81
C THR A 230 -2.76 -3.99 -31.29
N ASP A 231 -1.82 -3.18 -31.76
CA ASP A 231 -1.37 -3.18 -33.15
C ASP A 231 -0.60 -4.46 -33.49
N MET A 232 0.24 -4.96 -32.59
CA MET A 232 0.91 -6.25 -32.74
C MET A 232 -0.08 -7.41 -32.79
N ASP A 233 -1.10 -7.43 -31.94
CA ASP A 233 -2.12 -8.48 -31.92
C ASP A 233 -3.00 -8.43 -33.18
N LYS A 234 -3.36 -7.23 -33.65
CA LYS A 234 -4.03 -7.05 -34.95
C LYS A 234 -3.17 -7.52 -36.11
N ALA A 235 -1.88 -7.23 -36.10
CA ALA A 235 -0.94 -7.68 -37.14
C ALA A 235 -0.83 -9.22 -37.17
N LYS A 236 -0.63 -9.85 -36.01
CA LYS A 236 -0.61 -11.32 -35.89
C LYS A 236 -1.93 -11.94 -36.35
N LYS A 237 -3.07 -11.38 -35.94
CA LYS A 237 -4.39 -11.87 -36.38
C LYS A 237 -4.52 -11.79 -37.91
N LYS A 238 -4.14 -10.66 -38.50
CA LYS A 238 -4.11 -10.47 -39.96
C LYS A 238 -3.20 -11.48 -40.66
N GLU A 239 -2.01 -11.77 -40.13
CA GLU A 239 -1.11 -12.79 -40.66
C GLU A 239 -1.72 -14.19 -40.59
N THR A 240 -2.33 -14.55 -39.45
CA THR A 240 -2.99 -15.85 -39.30
C THR A 240 -4.19 -16.01 -40.23
N GLU A 241 -4.98 -14.95 -40.45
CA GLU A 241 -6.09 -14.94 -41.39
C GLU A 241 -5.59 -15.09 -42.83
N LYS A 242 -4.54 -14.35 -43.23
CA LYS A 242 -3.88 -14.52 -44.53
C LYS A 242 -3.40 -15.96 -44.74
N HIS A 243 -2.72 -16.55 -43.76
CA HIS A 243 -2.23 -17.94 -43.85
C HIS A 243 -3.39 -18.94 -43.98
N ARG A 244 -4.47 -18.76 -43.21
CA ARG A 244 -5.67 -19.60 -43.31
C ARG A 244 -6.35 -19.47 -44.66
N ASP A 245 -6.40 -18.27 -45.22
CA ASP A 245 -6.99 -18.02 -46.53
C ASP A 245 -6.13 -18.60 -47.66
N ILE A 246 -4.79 -18.53 -47.56
CA ILE A 246 -3.87 -19.21 -48.48
C ILE A 246 -4.12 -20.72 -48.46
N LEU A 247 -4.12 -21.36 -47.28
CA LEU A 247 -4.39 -22.79 -47.14
C LEU A 247 -5.79 -23.19 -47.63
N ARG A 248 -6.80 -22.37 -47.33
CA ARG A 248 -8.18 -22.57 -47.81
C ARG A 248 -8.22 -22.50 -49.34
N ARG A 249 -7.53 -21.54 -49.94
CA ARG A 249 -7.44 -21.36 -51.40
C ARG A 249 -6.69 -22.50 -52.07
N GLU A 250 -5.59 -22.98 -51.50
CA GLU A 250 -4.87 -24.15 -51.99
C GLU A 250 -5.73 -25.42 -51.98
N LYS A 251 -6.50 -25.65 -50.91
CA LYS A 251 -7.47 -26.75 -50.83
C LYS A 251 -8.54 -26.64 -51.92
N LEU A 252 -9.08 -25.44 -52.15
CA LEU A 252 -10.04 -25.18 -53.21
C LEU A 252 -9.43 -25.40 -54.61
N ASN A 253 -8.19 -24.97 -54.82
CA ASN A 253 -7.49 -25.19 -56.09
C ASN A 253 -7.24 -26.68 -56.36
N LYS A 254 -6.92 -27.49 -55.33
CA LYS A 254 -6.82 -28.95 -55.45
C LYS A 254 -8.17 -29.60 -55.81
N LEU A 255 -9.28 -29.13 -55.25
CA LEU A 255 -10.62 -29.62 -55.61
C LEU A 255 -11.01 -29.21 -57.03
N ARG A 256 -10.75 -27.95 -57.42
CA ARG A 256 -11.01 -27.46 -58.78
C ARG A 256 -10.22 -28.23 -59.83
N ALA A 257 -8.94 -28.50 -59.57
CA ALA A 257 -8.12 -29.35 -60.44
C ALA A 257 -8.70 -30.77 -60.59
N LYS A 258 -9.24 -31.36 -59.52
CA LYS A 258 -9.93 -32.66 -59.58
C LYS A 258 -11.22 -32.61 -60.41
N HIS A 259 -11.92 -31.47 -60.40
CA HIS A 259 -13.16 -31.26 -61.16
C HIS A 259 -12.93 -30.69 -62.57
N GLY A 260 -11.68 -30.52 -63.00
CA GLY A 260 -11.36 -29.92 -64.31
C GLY A 260 -11.74 -28.44 -64.43
N LEU A 261 -11.91 -27.73 -63.32
CA LEU A 261 -12.19 -26.29 -63.29
C LEU A 261 -10.89 -25.48 -63.30
N GLU A 262 -10.95 -24.29 -63.88
CA GLU A 262 -9.85 -23.33 -63.82
C GLU A 262 -9.47 -22.99 -62.37
N LEU A 263 -8.16 -22.92 -62.13
CA LEU A 263 -7.61 -22.55 -60.83
C LEU A 263 -8.00 -21.12 -60.50
N LEU A 264 -8.28 -20.85 -59.22
CA LEU A 264 -8.50 -19.47 -58.81
C LEU A 264 -7.23 -18.66 -59.09
N PRO A 265 -7.31 -17.52 -59.79
CA PRO A 265 -6.14 -16.69 -60.13
C PRO A 265 -5.42 -16.31 -58.84
N GLU A 266 -4.09 -16.45 -58.79
CA GLU A 266 -3.33 -16.01 -57.61
C GLU A 266 -3.71 -14.57 -57.29
N ILE A 267 -4.05 -14.29 -56.02
CA ILE A 267 -4.26 -12.90 -55.59
C ILE A 267 -2.88 -12.29 -55.64
N VAL A 268 -2.49 -11.77 -56.79
CA VAL A 268 -1.43 -10.77 -56.89
C VAL A 268 -1.89 -9.71 -55.92
N GLU A 269 -1.22 -9.59 -54.76
CA GLU A 269 -1.49 -8.49 -53.83
C GLU A 269 -1.55 -7.23 -54.69
N PRO A 270 -2.68 -6.49 -54.66
CA PRO A 270 -2.94 -5.47 -55.66
C PRO A 270 -1.74 -4.55 -55.69
N VAL A 271 -0.99 -4.58 -56.80
CA VAL A 271 0.08 -3.63 -57.09
C VAL A 271 -0.50 -2.29 -56.76
N ALA A 272 0.03 -1.67 -55.71
CA ALA A 272 -0.54 -0.52 -55.03
C ALA A 272 -1.10 0.47 -56.03
N VAL A 273 -2.38 0.31 -56.37
CA VAL A 273 -3.11 1.28 -57.17
C VAL A 273 -3.15 2.46 -56.22
N PRO A 274 -2.44 3.56 -56.52
CA PRO A 274 -2.29 4.64 -55.57
C PRO A 274 -3.70 5.04 -55.16
N ALA A 275 -3.94 5.05 -53.85
CA ALA A 275 -5.22 5.35 -53.23
C ALA A 275 -5.98 6.33 -54.12
N SER A 276 -7.13 5.91 -54.65
CA SER A 276 -8.03 6.81 -55.35
C SER A 276 -8.16 8.03 -54.45
N GLN A 277 -7.58 9.13 -54.91
CA GLN A 277 -7.60 10.38 -54.19
C GLN A 277 -9.07 10.72 -54.11
N ILE A 278 -9.65 10.50 -52.93
CA ILE A 278 -11.02 10.90 -52.65
C ILE A 278 -11.02 12.40 -52.89
N ASP A 279 -11.63 12.83 -53.99
CA ASP A 279 -11.70 14.24 -54.33
C ASP A 279 -12.55 14.91 -53.24
N LEU A 280 -11.87 15.63 -52.34
CA LEU A 280 -12.48 16.32 -51.20
C LEU A 280 -13.53 17.36 -51.67
N ASN A 281 -13.47 17.78 -52.94
CA ASN A 281 -14.45 18.67 -53.56
C ASN A 281 -15.77 17.99 -53.91
N SER A 282 -15.86 16.66 -53.86
CA SER A 282 -17.09 15.90 -54.13
C SER A 282 -17.96 15.71 -52.87
N ILE A 283 -17.51 16.22 -51.72
CA ILE A 283 -18.31 16.24 -50.49
C ILE A 283 -19.30 17.41 -50.60
N PRO A 284 -20.61 17.18 -50.77
CA PRO A 284 -21.56 18.26 -51.02
C PRO A 284 -21.64 19.21 -49.82
N LEU A 285 -21.68 20.51 -50.13
CA LEU A 285 -21.80 21.58 -49.14
C LEU A 285 -23.22 21.59 -48.52
N PRO A 286 -23.37 22.03 -47.26
CA PRO A 286 -24.67 22.11 -46.60
C PRO A 286 -25.64 23.00 -47.40
N GLY A 287 -26.75 22.43 -47.88
CA GLY A 287 -27.80 23.14 -48.62
C GLY A 287 -27.93 22.80 -50.11
N GLN A 288 -27.01 22.01 -50.69
CA GLN A 288 -27.27 21.42 -52.01
C GLN A 288 -28.31 20.30 -51.88
N LYS A 289 -29.41 20.42 -52.64
CA LYS A 289 -30.50 19.45 -52.66
C LYS A 289 -29.98 18.15 -53.28
N GLU A 290 -29.68 17.14 -52.47
CA GLU A 290 -29.45 15.78 -52.97
C GLU A 290 -30.71 15.33 -53.72
N THR A 291 -30.55 14.83 -54.94
CA THR A 291 -31.67 14.22 -55.66
C THR A 291 -32.14 12.99 -54.88
N PRO A 292 -33.46 12.67 -54.84
CA PRO A 292 -33.96 11.51 -54.10
C PRO A 292 -33.24 10.20 -54.46
N GLU A 293 -32.86 10.05 -55.73
CA GLU A 293 -32.12 8.89 -56.25
C GLU A 293 -30.71 8.76 -55.67
N GLU A 294 -29.95 9.87 -55.56
CA GLU A 294 -28.61 9.88 -54.96
C GLU A 294 -28.65 9.59 -53.47
N ARG A 295 -29.64 10.15 -52.77
CA ARG A 295 -29.88 9.89 -51.35
C ARG A 295 -30.19 8.41 -51.11
N HIS A 296 -31.07 7.84 -51.93
CA HIS A 296 -31.42 6.42 -51.86
C HIS A 296 -30.23 5.52 -52.22
N ALA A 297 -29.46 5.86 -53.25
CA ALA A 297 -28.25 5.13 -53.62
C ALA A 297 -27.20 5.15 -52.49
N ARG A 298 -27.02 6.28 -51.80
CA ARG A 298 -26.11 6.36 -50.65
C ARG A 298 -26.59 5.54 -49.47
N LEU A 299 -27.89 5.54 -49.18
CA LEU A 299 -28.48 4.68 -48.14
C LEU A 299 -28.28 3.20 -48.47
N MET A 300 -28.46 2.81 -49.73
CA MET A 300 -28.26 1.44 -50.19
C MET A 300 -26.79 1.01 -50.21
N LYS A 301 -25.86 1.94 -50.43
CA LYS A 301 -24.40 1.70 -50.47
C LYS A 301 -23.72 1.75 -49.10
N SER A 302 -24.44 2.04 -48.02
CA SER A 302 -23.83 1.98 -46.68
C SER A 302 -23.60 0.53 -46.28
N ASP A 303 -22.33 0.10 -46.27
CA ASP A 303 -21.91 -1.26 -45.91
C ASP A 303 -22.11 -1.64 -44.43
N ARG A 304 -22.63 -0.70 -43.62
CA ARG A 304 -22.86 -0.91 -42.18
C ARG A 304 -24.11 -1.76 -41.95
N GLU A 305 -23.99 -2.76 -41.09
CA GLU A 305 -25.04 -3.76 -40.85
C GLU A 305 -26.37 -3.16 -40.38
N TRP A 306 -26.37 -2.03 -39.66
CA TRP A 306 -27.59 -1.35 -39.19
C TRP A 306 -28.20 -0.35 -40.19
N ASP A 307 -27.47 -0.02 -41.25
CA ASP A 307 -28.01 0.72 -42.39
C ASP A 307 -28.60 -0.22 -43.45
N ARG A 308 -28.23 -1.51 -43.42
CA ARG A 308 -28.83 -2.53 -44.31
C ARG A 308 -30.33 -2.57 -44.10
N GLY A 309 -31.07 -2.25 -45.16
CA GLY A 309 -32.53 -2.26 -45.16
C GLY A 309 -33.21 -0.95 -44.76
N LYS A 310 -32.48 0.07 -44.26
CA LYS A 310 -33.08 1.39 -43.99
C LYS A 310 -33.65 2.04 -45.25
N GLY A 311 -32.99 1.86 -46.39
CA GLY A 311 -33.52 2.29 -47.69
C GLY A 311 -34.89 1.70 -48.01
N HIS A 312 -35.21 0.48 -47.56
CA HIS A 312 -36.53 -0.11 -47.78
C HIS A 312 -37.61 0.41 -46.82
N TYR A 313 -37.24 0.85 -45.62
CA TYR A 313 -38.21 1.39 -44.67
C TYR A 313 -38.67 2.80 -45.06
N THR A 314 -37.76 3.60 -45.63
CA THR A 314 -38.06 4.98 -46.04
C THR A 314 -38.95 5.06 -47.28
N THR A 315 -38.90 4.07 -48.19
CA THR A 315 -39.68 4.11 -49.43
C THR A 315 -41.19 4.11 -49.20
N TRP A 316 -41.70 3.38 -48.20
CA TRP A 316 -43.13 3.40 -47.88
C TRP A 316 -43.58 4.76 -47.31
N ILE A 317 -42.75 5.37 -46.46
CA ILE A 317 -43.03 6.68 -45.88
C ILE A 317 -43.00 7.77 -46.95
N GLU A 318 -42.01 7.72 -47.85
CA GLU A 318 -41.91 8.64 -48.99
C GLU A 318 -43.12 8.47 -49.92
N LYS A 319 -43.50 7.23 -50.25
CA LYS A 319 -44.71 6.94 -51.03
C LYS A 319 -45.99 7.50 -50.40
N GLN A 320 -46.17 7.33 -49.08
CA GLN A 320 -47.32 7.87 -48.35
C GLN A 320 -47.31 9.41 -48.22
N ARG A 321 -46.17 10.06 -48.45
CA ARG A 321 -46.08 11.52 -48.50
C ARG A 321 -46.42 12.05 -49.88
N ASP A 322 -45.98 11.36 -50.92
CA ASP A 322 -46.26 11.73 -52.30
C ASP A 322 -47.71 11.45 -52.70
N GLU A 323 -48.34 10.40 -52.15
CA GLU A 323 -49.77 10.08 -52.38
C GLU A 323 -50.75 10.92 -51.54
N ARG A 324 -50.28 11.74 -50.59
CA ARG A 324 -51.17 12.53 -49.72
C ARG A 324 -51.70 13.75 -50.49
N ASP A 325 -53.01 13.99 -50.38
CA ASP A 325 -53.66 15.18 -50.96
C ASP A 325 -52.92 16.47 -50.60
N ASP A 326 -52.66 17.30 -51.61
CA ASP A 326 -51.89 18.55 -51.48
C ASP A 326 -52.48 19.51 -50.43
N GLU A 327 -53.80 19.46 -50.21
CA GLU A 327 -54.50 20.27 -49.20
C GLU A 327 -54.16 19.86 -47.75
N PHE A 328 -53.77 18.61 -47.53
CA PHE A 328 -53.44 18.05 -46.21
C PHE A 328 -51.94 17.78 -46.04
N ARG A 329 -51.13 18.00 -47.07
CA ARG A 329 -49.67 17.86 -46.99
C ARG A 329 -49.10 18.93 -46.03
N PRO A 330 -48.17 18.57 -45.12
CA PRO A 330 -47.47 19.57 -44.33
C PRO A 330 -46.82 20.61 -45.24
N PRO A 331 -46.86 21.90 -44.90
CA PRO A 331 -46.18 22.93 -45.68
C PRO A 331 -44.72 22.55 -45.91
N ASP A 332 -44.22 22.70 -47.14
CA ASP A 332 -42.85 22.32 -47.50
C ASP A 332 -41.77 23.03 -46.64
N SER A 333 -42.14 24.07 -45.88
CA SER A 333 -41.28 24.69 -44.87
C SER A 333 -40.91 23.77 -43.70
N TYR A 334 -41.70 22.74 -43.38
CA TYR A 334 -41.42 21.82 -42.27
C TYR A 334 -40.19 20.91 -42.52
N PHE A 335 -39.77 20.78 -43.78
CA PHE A 335 -38.67 19.90 -44.18
C PHE A 335 -37.41 20.68 -44.58
N ARG A 336 -37.37 22.00 -44.35
CA ARG A 336 -36.13 22.79 -44.35
C ARG A 336 -35.41 22.57 -43.03
#